data_AF-A0A444YEP6-F1
#
_entry.id   AF-A0A444YEP6-F1
#
_cell.length_a   1.000
_cell.length_b   1.000
_cell.length_c   1.000
_cell.angle_alpha   90.00
_cell.angle_beta   90.00
_cell.angle_gamma   90.00
#
_symmetry.space_group_name_H-M   'P 1'
#
loop_
_entity.id
_entity.type
_entity.pdbx_description
1 polymer ?
#
loop_
_entity_poly.entity_id
_entity_poly.type
_entity_poly.pdbx_seq_one_letter_code
_entity_poly.pdbx_strand_id
1 'polypeptide(L)'
;MGSNVRDLVALTNEALSISIIQKKSIIDTNIIRSALHRQTWDLRSQYQARIIRLWKVPSKFDKSKTAYLEMVLMDDKMLLDS
;
A
#
# COMPACT_ATOMS: atom_id res chain seq x y z
N MET A 1 1.36 -8.31 -16.43
CA MET A 1 1.83 -8.43 -15.04
C MET A 1 1.14 -9.64 -14.44
N GLY A 2 1.84 -10.77 -14.33
CA GLY A 2 1.22 -12.05 -13.96
C GLY A 2 0.99 -12.12 -12.45
N SER A 3 -0.14 -12.71 -12.05
CA SER A 3 -0.41 -13.03 -10.65
C SER A 3 0.72 -13.88 -10.09
N ASN A 4 1.54 -13.31 -9.23
CA ASN A 4 2.64 -14.03 -8.60
C ASN A 4 2.06 -14.85 -7.45
N VAL A 5 2.32 -16.16 -7.43
CA VAL A 5 1.81 -17.07 -6.39
C VAL A 5 2.21 -16.57 -4.99
N ARG A 6 3.35 -15.88 -4.86
CA ARG A 6 3.81 -15.27 -3.61
C ARG A 6 2.89 -14.16 -3.10
N ASP A 7 2.31 -13.37 -3.99
CA ASP A 7 1.42 -12.26 -3.61
C ASP A 7 0.09 -12.81 -3.09
N LEU A 8 -0.40 -13.90 -3.70
CA LEU A 8 -1.58 -14.62 -3.21
C LEU A 8 -1.33 -15.23 -1.83
N VAL A 9 -0.19 -15.88 -1.61
CA VAL A 9 0.17 -16.43 -0.29
C VAL A 9 0.27 -15.34 0.76
N ALA A 10 0.88 -14.19 0.44
CA ALA A 10 0.94 -13.05 1.34
C ALA A 10 -0.45 -12.50 1.67
N LEU A 11 -1.36 -12.46 0.69
CA LEU A 11 -2.74 -11.98 0.89
C LEU A 11 -3.53 -12.93 1.80
N THR A 12 -3.41 -14.25 1.60
CA THR A 12 -4.08 -15.25 2.44
C THR A 12 -3.56 -15.22 3.87
N ASN A 13 -2.25 -15.07 4.07
CA ASN A 13 -1.66 -14.96 5.41
C ASN A 13 -2.14 -13.70 6.14
N GLU A 14 -2.23 -12.57 5.44
CA GLU A 14 -2.73 -11.33 6.02
C GLU A 14 -4.23 -11.44 6.37
N ALA A 15 -5.03 -12.03 5.48
CA ALA A 15 -6.44 -12.30 5.73
C ALA A 15 -6.64 -13.21 6.96
N LEU A 16 -5.83 -14.26 7.10
CA LEU A 16 -5.84 -15.14 8.26
C LEU A 16 -5.42 -14.40 9.54
N SER A 17 -4.38 -13.58 9.48
CA SER A 17 -3.95 -12.78 10.63
C SER A 17 -5.06 -11.83 11.09
N ILE A 18 -5.74 -11.17 10.15
CA ILE A 18 -6.86 -10.27 10.43
C ILE A 18 -8.04 -11.05 11.01
N SER A 19 -8.36 -12.24 10.49
CA SER A 19 -9.44 -13.06 11.02
C SER A 19 -9.16 -13.51 12.46
N ILE A 20 -7.92 -13.85 12.79
CA ILE A 20 -7.48 -14.19 14.15
C ILE A 20 -7.63 -12.99 15.09
N ILE A 21 -7.17 -11.80 14.68
CA ILE A 21 -7.32 -10.57 15.47
C ILE A 21 -8.79 -10.25 15.73
N GLN A 22 -9.64 -10.42 14.71
CA GLN A 22 -11.09 -10.21 14.82
C GLN A 22 -11.83 -11.40 15.46
N LYS A 23 -11.13 -12.48 15.84
CA LYS A 23 -11.70 -13.72 16.39
C LYS A 23 -12.79 -14.34 15.52
N LYS A 24 -12.66 -14.22 14.19
CA LYS A 24 -13.56 -14.81 13.21
C LYS A 24 -13.03 -16.17 12.77
N SER A 25 -13.93 -17.15 12.74
CA SER A 25 -13.65 -18.49 12.22
C SER A 25 -13.78 -18.58 10.69
N ILE A 26 -14.40 -17.59 10.06
CA ILE A 26 -14.63 -17.54 8.61
C ILE A 26 -13.93 -16.31 8.04
N ILE A 27 -13.18 -16.52 6.96
CA ILE A 27 -12.62 -15.44 6.15
C ILE A 27 -13.74 -14.93 5.24
N ASP A 28 -14.33 -13.80 5.63
CA ASP A 28 -15.35 -13.11 4.84
C ASP A 28 -14.73 -12.13 3.83
N THR A 29 -15.57 -11.61 2.94
CA THR A 29 -15.15 -10.63 1.93
C THR A 29 -14.61 -9.33 2.54
N ASN A 30 -15.02 -8.96 3.75
CA ASN A 30 -14.51 -7.77 4.43
C ASN A 30 -13.05 -7.98 4.85
N ILE A 31 -12.71 -9.17 5.36
CA ILE A 31 -11.34 -9.52 5.75
C ILE A 31 -10.42 -9.51 4.53
N ILE A 32 -10.85 -10.09 3.40
CA ILE A 32 -10.06 -10.08 2.15
C ILE A 32 -9.81 -8.64 1.69
N ARG A 33 -10.83 -7.77 1.77
CA ARG A 33 -10.69 -6.35 1.43
C ARG A 33 -9.72 -5.64 2.37
N SER A 34 -9.80 -5.89 3.67
CA SER A 34 -8.89 -5.31 4.67
C SER A 34 -7.45 -5.77 4.45
N ALA A 35 -7.24 -7.05 4.12
CA ALA A 35 -5.92 -7.59 3.79
C ALA A 35 -5.34 -6.94 2.53
N LEU A 36 -6.14 -6.82 1.47
CA LEU A 36 -5.75 -6.18 0.21
C LEU A 36 -5.41 -4.69 0.40
N HIS A 37 -6.22 -3.99 1.18
CA HIS A 37 -5.98 -2.61 1.56
C HIS A 37 -4.64 -2.47 2.27
N ARG A 38 -4.36 -3.32 3.27
CA ARG A 38 -3.10 -3.28 4.02
C ARG A 38 -1.88 -3.54 3.12
N GLN A 39 -1.95 -4.49 2.20
CA GLN A 39 -0.87 -4.74 1.23
C GLN A 39 -0.63 -3.53 0.31
N THR A 40 -1.71 -2.90 -0.15
CA THR A 40 -1.63 -1.73 -1.03
C THR A 40 -1.01 -0.54 -0.29
N TRP A 41 -1.42 -0.31 0.96
CA TRP A 41 -0.87 0.75 1.80
C TRP A 41 0.56 0.49 2.25
N ASP A 42 0.95 -0.75 2.52
CA ASP A 42 2.33 -1.08 2.88
C ASP A 42 3.29 -0.84 1.69
N LEU A 43 2.89 -1.28 0.49
CA LEU A 43 3.62 -0.98 -0.74
C LEU A 43 3.72 0.52 -0.99
N ARG A 44 2.63 1.26 -0.75
CA ARG A 44 2.62 2.72 -0.84
C ARG A 44 3.53 3.37 0.20
N SER A 45 3.53 2.88 1.43
CA SER A 45 4.41 3.36 2.51
C SER A 45 5.88 3.14 2.16
N GLN A 46 6.22 1.99 1.60
CA GLN A 46 7.58 1.71 1.11
C GLN A 46 7.97 2.65 -0.04
N TYR A 47 7.04 2.94 -0.95
CA TYR A 47 7.26 3.88 -2.04
C TYR A 47 7.43 5.32 -1.53
N GLN A 48 6.61 5.74 -0.56
CA GLN A 48 6.72 7.03 0.11
C GLN A 48 8.04 7.19 0.87
N ALA A 49 8.43 6.18 1.65
CA ALA A 49 9.70 6.18 2.35
C ALA A 49 10.88 6.22 1.38
N ARG A 50 10.78 5.50 0.25
CA ARG A 50 11.77 5.55 -0.82
C ARG A 50 11.86 6.96 -1.40
N ILE A 51 10.73 7.56 -1.72
CA ILE A 51 10.62 8.92 -2.25
C ILE A 51 11.25 9.91 -1.27
N ILE A 52 10.88 9.91 0.00
CA ILE A 52 11.42 10.82 1.02
C ILE A 52 12.95 10.66 1.15
N ARG A 53 13.46 9.42 1.14
CA ARG A 53 14.91 9.16 1.15
C ARG A 53 15.61 9.69 -0.09
N LEU A 54 14.94 9.60 -1.22
CA LEU A 54 15.44 10.03 -2.51
C LEU A 54 15.43 11.56 -2.67
N TRP A 55 14.41 12.26 -2.18
CA TRP A 55 14.37 13.73 -2.11
C TRP A 55 15.41 14.31 -1.15
N LYS A 56 15.83 13.54 -0.12
CA LYS A 56 16.98 13.88 0.71
C LYS A 56 18.32 13.83 -0.06
N VAL A 57 18.34 13.38 -1.31
CA VAL A 57 19.52 13.38 -2.20
C VAL A 57 19.28 14.35 -3.37
N PRO A 58 19.67 15.63 -3.24
CA PRO A 58 19.30 16.70 -4.17
C PRO A 58 19.85 16.54 -5.60
N SER A 59 20.82 15.67 -5.85
CA SER A 59 21.44 15.50 -7.18
C SER A 59 20.75 14.48 -8.09
N LYS A 60 19.72 13.78 -7.62
CA LYS A 60 19.15 12.60 -8.32
C LYS A 60 17.80 12.85 -9.00
N PHE A 61 17.17 14.02 -8.83
CA PHE A 61 15.78 14.25 -9.27
C PHE A 61 15.63 15.30 -10.36
N ASP A 62 15.10 14.85 -11.49
CA ASP A 62 14.56 15.69 -12.55
C ASP A 62 13.16 16.16 -12.15
N LYS A 63 13.00 17.48 -12.00
CA LYS A 63 11.76 18.15 -11.57
C LYS A 63 10.56 17.88 -12.48
N SER A 64 10.78 17.47 -13.73
CA SER A 64 9.70 17.17 -14.69
C SER A 64 9.01 15.82 -14.42
N LYS A 65 9.70 14.85 -13.78
CA LYS A 65 9.16 13.51 -13.50
C LYS A 65 8.44 13.42 -12.14
N THR A 66 8.70 14.35 -11.23
CA THR A 66 8.19 14.32 -9.85
C THR A 66 6.76 14.84 -9.71
N ALA A 67 6.29 15.66 -10.66
CA ALA A 67 4.93 16.23 -10.65
C ALA A 67 3.82 15.17 -10.70
N TYR A 68 4.02 14.06 -11.42
CA TYR A 68 3.07 12.95 -11.48
C TYR A 68 2.97 12.19 -10.16
N LEU A 69 4.09 12.05 -9.44
CA LEU A 69 4.11 11.37 -8.15
C LEU A 69 3.47 12.24 -7.07
N GLU A 70 3.69 13.55 -7.10
CA GLU A 70 3.03 14.47 -6.18
C GLU A 70 1.50 14.45 -6.35
N MET A 71 0.96 14.46 -7.58
CA MET A 71 -0.49 14.37 -7.81
C MET A 71 -1.11 13.07 -7.26
N VAL A 72 -0.50 11.91 -7.53
CA VAL A 72 -0.98 10.61 -7.01
C VAL A 72 -0.91 10.52 -5.49
N LEU A 73 0.02 11.26 -4.86
CA LEU A 73 0.17 11.28 -3.42
C LEU A 73 -0.74 12.31 -2.72
N MET A 74 -1.20 13.34 -3.43
CA MET A 74 -2.10 14.39 -2.92
C MET A 74 -3.57 13.92 -2.82
N ASP A 75 -4.08 13.10 -3.75
CA ASP A 75 -5.49 12.68 -3.76
C ASP A 75 -5.93 11.94 -2.46
N ASP A 76 -5.03 11.18 -1.84
CA ASP A 76 -5.35 10.43 -0.61
C ASP A 76 -5.25 11.25 0.67
N LYS A 77 -4.57 12.41 0.65
CA LYS A 77 -4.64 13.33 1.79
C LYS A 77 -5.99 14.03 1.89
N MET A 78 -6.66 14.26 0.76
CA MET A 78 -7.96 14.95 0.70
C MET A 78 -9.14 14.05 1.11
N LEU A 79 -8.99 12.72 1.05
CA LEU A 79 -10.05 11.76 1.43
C LEU A 79 -10.05 11.41 2.93
N LEU A 80 -9.00 11.76 3.68
CA LEU A 80 -8.89 11.51 5.12
C LEU A 80 -9.29 12.73 5.99
N ASP A 81 -9.56 13.88 5.35
CA ASP A 81 -9.94 15.15 5.98
C ASP A 81 -11.43 15.52 5.75
N SER A 82 -12.28 14.55 5.35
CA SER A 82 -13.72 14.77 5.12
C SER A 82 -14.63 13.87 5.94
#